data_AF-A0A182EZJ0-F1
#
_entry.id   AF-A0A182EZJ0-F1
#
_cell.length_a   1.000
_cell.length_b   1.000
_cell.length_c   1.000
_cell.angle_alpha   90.00
_cell.angle_beta   90.00
_cell.angle_gamma   90.00
#
_symmetry.space_group_name_H-M   'P 1'
#
loop_
_entity.id
_entity.type
_entity.pdbx_description
1 polymer ?
#
loop_
_entity_poly.entity_id
_entity_poly.type
_entity_poly.pdbx_seq_one_letter_code
_entity_poly.pdbx_strand_id
1 'polypeptide(L)'
;MKKFLQVENRGYDFAQVIKFLSSKVDCIFLLFDANKLDISDEYKQVIQILEGNEDKIKIILNKADWVRPRELVHVRGALMWALGKIMRCPEVPK
;
A
#
# COMPACT_ATOMS: atom_id res chain seq x y z
N MET A 1 -27.22 7.12 0.68
CA MET A 1 -26.80 5.85 1.32
C MET A 1 -25.29 5.75 1.30
N LYS A 2 -24.63 6.06 2.43
CA LYS A 2 -23.18 5.89 2.58
C LYS A 2 -22.91 4.40 2.82
N LYS A 3 -22.20 3.77 1.88
CA LYS A 3 -21.76 2.37 1.98
C LYS A 3 -20.69 2.31 3.06
N PHE A 4 -21.07 1.96 4.29
CA PHE A 4 -20.13 1.55 5.33
C PHE A 4 -19.58 0.18 4.89
N LEU A 5 -18.53 0.21 4.07
CA LEU A 5 -17.69 -0.95 3.80
C LEU A 5 -16.95 -1.27 5.10
N GLN A 6 -16.92 -2.55 5.47
CA GLN A 6 -16.33 -3.11 6.68
C GLN A 6 -15.06 -2.37 7.14
N VAL A 7 -15.23 -1.40 8.04
CA VAL A 7 -14.21 -1.08 9.02
C VAL A 7 -14.44 -2.16 10.07
N GLU A 8 -13.52 -3.11 10.23
CA GLU A 8 -13.55 -3.96 11.43
C GLU A 8 -13.75 -3.04 12.63
N ASN A 9 -14.64 -3.38 13.55
CA ASN A 9 -14.99 -2.51 14.67
C ASN A 9 -13.81 -2.43 15.66
N ARG A 10 -12.79 -1.65 15.30
CA ARG A 10 -11.52 -1.53 16.00
C ARG A 10 -11.63 -0.68 17.27
N GLY A 11 -12.74 0.03 17.45
CA GLY A 11 -12.94 0.95 18.56
C GLY A 11 -12.14 2.26 18.44
N TYR A 12 -11.50 2.52 17.30
CA TYR A 12 -10.78 3.77 17.02
C TYR A 12 -10.81 4.12 15.53
N ASP A 13 -10.56 5.40 15.20
CA ASP A 13 -10.45 5.87 13.82
C ASP A 13 -9.07 5.52 13.24
N PHE A 14 -9.03 4.39 12.54
CA PHE A 14 -7.80 3.90 11.90
C PHE A 14 -7.23 4.92 10.90
N ALA A 15 -8.07 5.60 10.12
CA ALA A 15 -7.61 6.57 9.12
C ALA A 15 -6.93 7.78 9.78
N GLN A 16 -7.52 8.27 10.87
CA GLN A 16 -6.94 9.37 11.64
C GLN A 16 -5.59 8.99 12.27
N VAL A 17 -5.47 7.77 12.79
CA VAL A 17 -4.21 7.27 13.36
C VAL A 17 -3.12 7.19 12.29
N ILE A 18 -3.41 6.62 11.11
CA ILE A 18 -2.45 6.54 10.02
C ILE A 18 -1.99 7.94 9.58
N LYS A 19 -2.92 8.88 9.43
CA LYS A 19 -2.60 10.27 9.07
C LYS A 19 -1.75 10.98 10.12
N PHE A 20 -2.02 10.73 11.40
CA PHE A 20 -1.22 11.29 12.49
C PHE A 20 0.20 10.73 12.47
N LEU A 21 0.35 9.42 12.30
CA LEU A 21 1.66 8.77 12.26
C LEU A 21 2.47 9.18 11.02
N SER A 22 1.85 9.25 9.83
CA SER A 22 2.55 9.65 8.59
C SER A 22 3.18 11.05 8.69
N SER A 23 2.53 11.96 9.43
CA SER A 23 3.05 13.31 9.67
C SER A 23 4.29 13.36 10.58
N LYS A 24 4.57 12.30 11.35
CA LYS A 24 5.61 12.27 12.39
C LYS A 24 6.79 11.38 12.05
N VAL A 25 6.62 10.42 11.14
CA VAL A 25 7.68 9.48 10.76
C VAL A 25 8.50 10.03 9.59
N ASP A 26 9.73 9.54 9.49
CA ASP A 26 10.65 9.83 8.38
C ASP A 26 10.51 8.80 7.24
N CYS A 27 10.03 7.59 7.53
CA CYS A 27 9.92 6.51 6.55
C CYS A 27 8.68 5.64 6.80
N ILE A 28 8.03 5.19 5.73
CA ILE A 28 6.84 4.34 5.73
C ILE A 28 7.07 3.14 4.83
N PHE A 29 7.04 1.93 5.39
CA PHE A 29 7.21 0.70 4.63
C PHE A 29 5.86 0.09 4.25
N LEU A 30 5.61 -0.06 2.95
CA LEU A 30 4.47 -0.80 2.42
C LEU A 30 4.94 -2.18 1.97
N LEU A 31 4.53 -3.22 2.70
CA LEU A 31 4.92 -4.60 2.42
C LEU A 31 3.87 -5.33 1.59
N PHE A 32 4.32 -5.97 0.53
CA PHE A 32 3.52 -6.82 -0.35
C PHE A 32 4.11 -8.23 -0.38
N ASP A 33 3.26 -9.25 -0.33
CA ASP A 33 3.69 -10.65 -0.45
C ASP A 33 3.78 -11.05 -1.93
N ALA A 34 4.95 -11.49 -2.39
CA ALA A 34 5.17 -11.87 -3.78
C ALA A 34 4.30 -13.04 -4.25
N ASN A 35 3.89 -13.92 -3.34
CA ASN A 35 3.07 -15.09 -3.68
C ASN A 35 1.55 -14.79 -3.64
N LYS A 36 1.14 -13.71 -2.99
CA LYS A 36 -0.27 -13.33 -2.81
C LYS A 36 -0.45 -11.83 -2.97
N LEU A 37 -0.23 -11.35 -4.19
CA LEU A 37 -0.40 -9.95 -4.52
C LEU A 37 -1.89 -9.60 -4.64
N ASP A 38 -2.52 -9.29 -3.50
CA ASP A 38 -3.87 -8.74 -3.43
C ASP A 38 -3.84 -7.43 -2.61
N ILE A 39 -4.48 -6.39 -3.15
CA ILE A 39 -4.55 -5.08 -2.50
C ILE A 39 -6.01 -4.87 -2.11
N SER A 40 -6.30 -5.08 -0.83
CA SER A 40 -7.65 -4.89 -0.27
C SER A 40 -8.10 -3.43 -0.38
N ASP A 41 -9.41 -3.20 -0.34
CA ASP A 41 -9.97 -1.86 -0.40
C ASP A 41 -9.54 -0.98 0.77
N GLU A 42 -9.37 -1.57 1.96
CA GLU A 42 -8.80 -0.88 3.12
C GLU A 42 -7.34 -0.48 2.89
N TYR A 43 -6.52 -1.36 2.29
CA TYR A 43 -5.14 -1.02 1.97
C TYR A 43 -5.05 0.11 0.92
N LYS A 44 -5.98 0.12 -0.05
CA LYS A 44 -6.11 1.25 -1.00
C LYS A 44 -6.43 2.55 -0.28
N GLN A 45 -7.32 2.52 0.71
CA GLN A 45 -7.64 3.70 1.52
C GLN A 45 -6.44 4.19 2.32
N VAL A 46 -5.65 3.28 2.90
CA VAL A 46 -4.39 3.63 3.58
C VAL A 46 -3.45 4.35 2.62
N ILE A 47 -3.21 3.82 1.42
CA ILE A 47 -2.35 4.45 0.43
C ILE A 47 -2.87 5.86 0.06
N GLN A 48 -4.20 6.04 -0.05
CA GLN A 48 -4.79 7.35 -0.32
C GLN A 48 -4.63 8.34 0.85
N ILE A 49 -4.69 7.87 2.11
CA ILE A 49 -4.45 8.72 3.30
C ILE A 49 -3.00 9.19 3.37
N LEU A 50 -2.07 8.43 2.79
CA LEU A 50 -0.65 8.78 2.72
C LEU A 50 -0.32 9.81 1.62
N GLU A 51 -1.32 10.28 0.86
CA GLU A 51 -1.13 11.37 -0.12
C GLU A 51 -0.48 12.60 0.55
N GLY A 52 0.55 13.14 -0.10
CA GLY A 52 1.41 14.21 0.42
C GLY A 52 2.59 13.74 1.30
N ASN A 53 2.76 12.44 1.52
CA ASN A 53 3.93 11.84 2.20
C ASN A 53 4.62 10.78 1.31
N GLU A 54 4.48 10.87 -0.01
CA GLU A 54 4.96 9.86 -0.97
C GLU A 54 6.47 9.70 -0.94
N ASP A 55 7.21 10.76 -0.63
CA ASP A 55 8.67 10.79 -0.50
C ASP A 55 9.19 9.86 0.62
N LYS A 56 8.37 9.65 1.65
CA LYS A 56 8.66 8.79 2.80
C LYS A 56 8.35 7.31 2.53
N ILE A 57 7.60 7.00 1.47
CA ILE A 57 7.15 5.65 1.18
C ILE A 57 8.27 4.81 0.57
N LYS A 58 8.42 3.58 1.07
CA LYS A 58 9.26 2.52 0.51
C LYS A 58 8.43 1.27 0.28
N ILE A 59 8.47 0.75 -0.94
CA ILE A 59 7.68 -0.42 -1.32
C ILE A 59 8.56 -1.66 -1.24
N ILE A 60 8.13 -2.64 -0.45
CA ILE A 60 8.86 -3.88 -0.23
C ILE A 60 8.04 -5.05 -0.79
N LEU A 61 8.61 -5.74 -1.78
CA LEU A 61 8.10 -7.01 -2.26
C LEU A 61 8.74 -8.15 -1.43
N ASN A 62 8.02 -8.58 -0.40
CA ASN A 62 8.45 -9.59 0.57
C ASN A 62 8.21 -11.02 0.04
N LYS A 63 8.95 -12.00 0.59
CA LYS A 63 8.90 -13.44 0.23
C LYS A 63 9.18 -13.73 -1.25
N ALA A 64 10.01 -12.90 -1.88
CA ALA A 64 10.39 -13.08 -3.28
C ALA A 64 11.11 -14.40 -3.55
N ASP A 65 11.72 -15.02 -2.53
CA ASP A 65 12.34 -16.34 -2.56
C ASP A 65 11.35 -17.49 -2.79
N TRP A 66 10.05 -17.27 -2.53
CA TRP A 66 9.00 -18.27 -2.75
C TRP A 66 8.48 -18.29 -4.19
N VAL A 67 8.92 -17.32 -5.00
CA VAL A 67 8.47 -17.12 -6.38
C VAL A 67 9.64 -17.33 -7.33
N ARG A 68 9.40 -17.95 -8.49
CA ARG A 68 10.47 -18.17 -9.48
C ARG A 68 10.94 -16.83 -10.05
N PRO A 69 12.22 -16.66 -10.41
CA PRO A 69 12.74 -15.38 -10.91
C PRO A 69 11.95 -14.77 -12.07
N ARG A 70 11.48 -15.60 -13.01
CA ARG A 70 10.64 -15.14 -14.14
C ARG A 70 9.28 -14.62 -13.66
N GLU A 71 8.65 -15.29 -12.72
CA GLU A 71 7.35 -14.91 -12.17
C GLU A 71 7.47 -13.65 -11.30
N LEU A 72 8.57 -13.49 -10.56
CA LEU A 72 8.85 -12.30 -9.76
C LEU A 72 8.82 -11.01 -10.59
N VAL A 73 9.34 -11.04 -11.82
CA VAL A 73 9.28 -9.90 -12.74
C VAL A 73 7.82 -9.54 -13.09
N HIS A 74 6.96 -10.53 -13.29
CA HIS A 74 5.54 -10.32 -13.58
C HIS A 74 4.79 -9.79 -12.35
N VAL A 75 5.05 -10.35 -11.17
CA VAL A 75 4.46 -9.90 -9.90
C VAL A 75 4.85 -8.45 -9.61
N ARG A 76 6.13 -8.09 -9.78
CA ARG A 76 6.60 -6.71 -9.66
C ARG A 76 5.87 -5.79 -10.64
N GLY A 77 5.74 -6.19 -11.90
CA GLY A 77 5.00 -5.42 -12.91
C GLY A 77 3.54 -5.20 -12.55
N ALA A 78 2.86 -6.26 -12.09
CA ALA A 78 1.47 -6.19 -11.63
C ALA A 78 1.30 -5.27 -10.42
N LEU A 79 2.23 -5.32 -9.46
CA LEU A 79 2.24 -4.42 -8.30
C LEU A 79 2.40 -2.96 -8.74
N MET A 80 3.36 -2.68 -9.62
CA MET A 80 3.60 -1.31 -10.10
C MET A 80 2.41 -0.75 -10.89
N TRP A 81 1.77 -1.59 -11.70
CA TRP A 81 0.55 -1.22 -12.40
C TRP A 81 -0.61 -0.94 -11.45
N ALA A 82 -0.80 -1.78 -10.43
CA ALA A 82 -1.85 -1.58 -9.43
C ALA A 82 -1.63 -0.29 -8.63
N LEU A 83 -0.40 -0.05 -8.18
CA LEU A 83 -0.03 1.16 -7.44
C LEU A 83 -0.18 2.42 -8.29
N GLY A 84 0.19 2.39 -9.58
CA GLY A 84 0.00 3.51 -10.50
C GLY A 84 -1.46 3.91 -10.73
N LYS A 85 -2.43 3.03 -10.42
CA LYS A 85 -3.87 3.37 -10.43
C LYS A 85 -4.36 4.00 -9.13
N ILE A 86 -3.68 3.71 -8.02
CA ILE A 86 -4.09 4.11 -6.67
C ILE A 86 -3.41 5.43 -6.28
N MET A 87 -2.10 5.51 -6.53
CA MET A 87 -1.28 6.68 -6.25
C MET A 87 -1.47 7.74 -7.33
N ARG A 88 -1.52 9.01 -6.93
CA ARG A 88 -1.63 10.16 -7.85
C ARG A 88 -0.29 10.74 -8.28
N CYS A 89 0.81 10.21 -7.76
CA CYS A 89 2.15 10.62 -8.13
C CYS A 89 2.52 10.04 -9.51
N PRO A 90 3.22 10.82 -10.37
CA PRO A 90 3.59 10.38 -11.72
C PRO A 90 4.59 9.20 -11.70
N GLU A 91 5.39 9.08 -10.65
CA GLU A 91 6.32 7.96 -10.44
C GLU A 91 5.98 7.24 -9.13
N VAL A 92 5.92 5.91 -9.16
CA VAL A 92 5.72 5.12 -7.94
C VAL A 92 7.01 5.14 -7.10
N PRO A 93 6.95 5.38 -5.78
CA PRO A 93 8.11 5.37 -4.91
C PRO A 93 8.92 4.07 -5.01
N LYS A 94 10.23 4.18 -4.78
CA LYS A 94 11.17 3.07 -4.88
C LYS A 94 11.12 2.12 -3.69
#